data_AF-A0A9D4QS38-F1
#
_entry.id   AF-A0A9D4QS38-F1
#
_cell.length_a   1.000
_cell.length_b   1.000
_cell.length_c   1.000
_cell.angle_alpha   90.00
_cell.angle_beta   90.00
_cell.angle_gamma   90.00
#
_symmetry.space_group_name_H-M   'P 1'
#
loop_
_entity.id
_entity.type
_entity.pdbx_description
1 polymer ?
#
loop_
_entity_poly.entity_id
_entity_poly.type
_entity_poly.pdbx_seq_one_letter_code
_entity_poly.pdbx_strand_id
1 'polypeptide(L)'
;MSASKPPWADVAELSPETRHYWLIWDHLKIIDGVLCRTKLKKDGTGEATQIILPANIRSRALKAVHDTIMAGHLGVKKTKAN
;
A
#
# COMPACT_ATOMS: atom_id res chain seq x y z
N MET A 1 -10.48 -1.06 -17.57
CA MET A 1 -9.52 -0.20 -18.32
C MET A 1 -8.17 -0.31 -17.63
N SER A 2 -7.13 -0.74 -18.34
CA SER A 2 -5.77 -0.75 -17.80
C SER A 2 -5.16 0.64 -18.01
N ALA A 3 -4.62 1.25 -16.96
CA ALA A 3 -3.92 2.52 -17.08
C ALA A 3 -2.49 2.28 -17.59
N SER A 4 -2.06 3.05 -18.59
CA SER A 4 -0.68 2.99 -19.09
C SER A 4 0.27 3.77 -18.19
N LYS A 5 1.52 3.29 -18.07
CA LYS A 5 2.58 3.99 -17.33
C LYS A 5 2.83 5.36 -17.98
N PRO A 6 2.71 6.48 -17.24
CA PRO A 6 2.98 7.79 -17.81
C PRO A 6 4.48 7.95 -18.13
N PRO A 7 4.85 8.81 -19.09
CA PRO A 7 6.23 9.22 -19.31
C PRO A 7 6.91 9.72 -18.02
N TRP A 8 8.22 9.51 -17.89
CA TRP A 8 8.97 10.02 -16.74
C TRP A 8 8.91 11.55 -16.64
N ALA A 9 8.94 12.26 -17.77
CA ALA A 9 8.89 13.72 -17.83
C ALA A 9 7.67 14.30 -17.09
N ASP A 10 6.52 13.62 -17.16
CA ASP A 10 5.28 14.08 -16.52
C ASP A 10 5.28 13.91 -14.99
N VAL A 11 6.19 13.08 -14.46
CA VAL A 11 6.23 12.71 -13.03
C VAL A 11 7.49 13.21 -12.33
N ALA A 12 8.53 13.59 -13.08
CA ALA A 12 9.84 13.97 -12.55
C ALA A 12 9.78 15.17 -11.57
N GLU A 13 8.90 16.12 -11.82
CA GLU A 13 8.72 17.33 -11.00
C GLU A 13 7.66 17.17 -9.90
N LEU A 14 6.99 16.02 -9.85
CA LEU A 14 5.99 15.75 -8.82
C LEU A 14 6.63 15.29 -7.49
N SER A 15 5.78 15.14 -6.48
CA SER A 15 6.20 14.73 -5.14
C SER A 15 7.07 13.45 -5.16
N PRO A 16 8.01 13.30 -4.21
CA PRO A 16 8.75 12.05 -4.03
C PRO A 16 7.84 10.81 -3.99
N GLU A 17 6.66 10.93 -3.39
CA GLU A 17 5.65 9.88 -3.31
C GLU A 17 5.08 9.52 -4.69
N THR A 18 4.78 10.51 -5.53
CA THR A 18 4.32 10.27 -6.90
C THR A 18 5.40 9.59 -7.74
N ARG A 19 6.64 10.04 -7.62
CA ARG A 19 7.79 9.39 -8.27
C ARG A 19 7.99 7.95 -7.79
N HIS A 20 7.77 7.68 -6.49
CA HIS A 20 7.81 6.32 -5.97
C HIS A 20 6.75 5.43 -6.63
N TYR A 21 5.52 5.92 -6.83
CA TYR A 21 4.49 5.16 -7.54
C TYR A 21 4.87 4.87 -9.00
N TRP A 22 5.55 5.80 -9.67
CA TRP A 22 6.09 5.57 -11.02
C TRP A 22 7.15 4.45 -11.05
N LEU A 23 8.04 4.41 -10.07
CA LEU A 23 9.07 3.37 -9.95
C LEU A 23 8.48 1.98 -9.74
N ILE A 24 7.37 1.87 -8.99
CA ILE A 24 6.70 0.60 -8.71
C ILE A 24 5.51 0.32 -9.62
N TRP A 25 5.38 1.04 -10.75
CA TRP A 25 4.19 1.01 -11.59
C TRP A 25 3.71 -0.40 -11.95
N ASP A 26 4.64 -1.30 -12.31
CA ASP A 26 4.32 -2.67 -12.74
C ASP A 26 3.72 -3.53 -11.62
N HIS A 27 3.85 -3.07 -10.38
CA HIS A 27 3.27 -3.70 -9.19
C HIS A 27 1.94 -3.07 -8.77
N LEU A 28 1.49 -2.00 -9.43
CA LEU A 28 0.24 -1.33 -9.13
C LEU A 28 -0.91 -1.93 -9.95
N LYS A 29 -2.05 -2.15 -9.30
CA LYS A 29 -3.27 -2.69 -9.90
C LYS A 29 -4.48 -1.96 -9.36
N ILE A 30 -5.47 -1.72 -10.21
CA ILE A 30 -6.81 -1.30 -9.77
C ILE A 30 -7.66 -2.55 -9.62
N ILE A 31 -8.18 -2.80 -8.42
CA ILE A 31 -9.09 -3.90 -8.11
C ILE A 31 -10.38 -3.28 -7.60
N ASP A 32 -11.48 -3.48 -8.32
CA ASP A 32 -12.80 -2.91 -7.97
C ASP A 32 -12.78 -1.40 -7.69
N GLY A 33 -12.00 -0.65 -8.46
CA GLY A 33 -11.84 0.81 -8.31
C GLY A 33 -10.86 1.23 -7.21
N VAL A 34 -10.23 0.30 -6.51
CA VAL A 34 -9.27 0.55 -5.44
C VAL A 34 -7.85 0.35 -5.94
N LEU A 35 -6.96 1.33 -5.65
CA LEU A 35 -5.54 1.22 -5.94
C LEU A 35 -4.85 0.26 -4.96
N CYS A 36 -4.23 -0.77 -5.52
CA CYS A 36 -3.55 -1.82 -4.79
C CYS A 36 -2.11 -2.00 -5.29
N ARG A 37 -1.22 -2.47 -4.41
CA ARG A 37 0.15 -2.87 -4.73
C ARG A 37 0.32 -4.36 -4.49
N THR A 38 0.79 -5.08 -5.50
CA THR A 38 1.23 -6.46 -5.39
C THR A 38 2.71 -6.51 -5.01
N LYS A 39 3.07 -7.36 -4.06
CA LYS A 39 4.46 -7.58 -3.65
C LYS A 39 4.70 -9.04 -3.31
N LEU A 40 5.87 -9.54 -3.68
CA LEU A 40 6.30 -10.88 -3.31
C LEU A 40 6.40 -10.99 -1.79
N LYS A 41 5.88 -12.08 -1.25
CA LYS A 41 6.04 -12.41 0.15
C LYS A 41 7.49 -12.76 0.42
N LYS A 42 7.99 -12.39 1.61
CA LYS A 42 9.38 -12.60 2.00
C LYS A 42 9.76 -14.09 2.11
N ASP A 43 8.77 -14.94 2.34
CA ASP A 43 8.92 -16.40 2.46
C ASP A 43 8.87 -17.12 1.10
N GLY A 44 8.76 -16.39 -0.01
CA GLY A 44 8.67 -16.96 -1.35
C GLY A 44 7.33 -17.65 -1.65
N THR A 45 6.35 -17.61 -0.75
CA THR A 45 5.06 -18.32 -0.90
C THR A 45 4.07 -17.61 -1.84
N GLY A 46 4.59 -16.83 -2.78
CA GLY A 46 3.82 -16.09 -3.78
C GLY A 46 3.66 -14.61 -3.45
N GLU A 47 2.54 -14.04 -3.91
CA GLU A 47 2.30 -12.61 -3.88
C GLU A 47 1.30 -12.21 -2.80
N ALA A 48 1.46 -11.00 -2.26
CA ALA A 48 0.52 -10.34 -1.37
C ALA A 48 0.09 -9.01 -1.97
N THR A 49 -1.21 -8.76 -1.97
CA THR A 49 -1.79 -7.50 -2.43
C THR A 49 -2.14 -6.62 -1.23
N GLN A 50 -1.80 -5.34 -1.32
CA GLN A 50 -2.11 -4.33 -0.30
C GLN A 50 -2.86 -3.15 -0.89
N ILE A 51 -3.88 -2.66 -0.18
CA ILE A 51 -4.58 -1.42 -0.53
C ILE A 51 -3.67 -0.22 -0.24
N ILE A 52 -3.62 0.73 -1.17
CA ILE A 52 -2.96 2.03 -0.99
C ILE A 52 -4.02 3.03 -0.52
N LEU A 53 -3.93 3.45 0.75
CA LEU A 53 -4.88 4.40 1.32
C LEU A 53 -4.50 5.85 0.99
N PRO A 54 -5.45 6.63 0.42
CA PRO A 54 -5.35 8.08 0.34
C PRO A 54 -5.08 8.72 1.70
N ALA A 55 -4.22 9.75 1.72
CA ALA A 55 -3.73 10.37 2.96
C ALA A 55 -4.88 10.84 3.88
N ASN A 56 -5.93 11.42 3.31
CA ASN A 56 -7.09 11.93 4.03
C ASN A 56 -7.93 10.85 4.75
N ILE A 57 -7.82 9.57 4.37
CA ILE A 57 -8.57 8.48 5.01
C ILE A 57 -7.72 7.60 5.92
N ARG A 58 -6.40 7.80 5.98
CA ARG A 58 -5.49 6.95 6.78
C ARG A 58 -5.86 6.95 8.26
N SER A 59 -6.07 8.12 8.87
CA SER A 59 -6.44 8.22 10.28
C SER A 59 -7.76 7.53 10.60
N ARG A 60 -8.76 7.69 9.73
CA ARG A 60 -10.06 7.03 9.87
C ARG A 60 -9.95 5.51 9.71
N ALA A 61 -9.17 5.04 8.75
CA ALA A 61 -8.95 3.61 8.53
C ALA A 61 -8.23 2.97 9.72
N LEU A 62 -7.18 3.62 10.25
CA LEU A 62 -6.47 3.17 11.44
C LEU A 62 -7.40 3.11 12.66
N LYS A 63 -8.21 4.16 12.86
CA LYS A 63 -9.21 4.18 13.93
C LYS A 63 -10.25 3.06 13.78
N ALA A 64 -10.77 2.84 12.58
CA ALA A 64 -11.73 1.76 12.34
C ALA A 64 -11.14 0.38 12.66
N VAL A 65 -9.89 0.10 12.26
CA VAL A 65 -9.21 -1.17 12.59
C VAL A 65 -9.00 -1.32 14.10
N HIS A 66 -8.67 -0.23 14.79
CA HIS A 66 -8.47 -0.23 16.24
C HIS A 66 -9.79 -0.41 17.02
N ASP A 67 -10.85 0.30 16.62
CA ASP A 67 -12.12 0.35 17.35
C ASP A 67 -13.01 -0.87 17.08
N THR A 68 -12.71 -1.65 16.04
CA THR A 68 -13.42 -2.90 15.76
C THR A 68 -12.87 -4.00 16.69
N ILE A 69 -13.61 -4.32 17.75
CA ILE A 69 -13.30 -5.34 18.78
C ILE A 69 -12.98 -6.75 18.20
N MET A 70 -13.26 -7.02 16.91
CA MET A 70 -12.86 -8.25 16.21
C MET A 70 -11.37 -8.31 15.80
N ALA A 71 -10.58 -7.25 15.95
CA ALA A 71 -9.12 -7.27 15.75
C ALA A 71 -8.32 -7.69 17.00
N GLY A 72 -9.00 -8.15 18.07
CA GLY A 72 -8.40 -8.55 19.32
C GLY A 72 -7.77 -9.94 19.31
N HIS A 73 -6.59 -10.13 18.69
CA HIS A 73 -5.55 -11.06 19.19
C HIS A 73 -4.19 -11.08 18.46
N LEU A 74 -3.80 -10.04 17.72
CA LEU A 74 -2.40 -9.95 17.27
C LEU A 74 -1.60 -9.17 18.32
N GLY A 75 -1.21 -9.90 19.36
CA GLY A 75 -0.43 -9.41 20.48
C GLY A 75 0.73 -8.53 20.01
N VAL A 76 0.92 -7.42 20.73
CA VAL A 76 2.07 -6.53 20.65
C VAL A 76 3.33 -7.39 20.82
N LYS A 77 3.97 -7.80 19.71
CA LYS A 77 5.34 -8.29 19.77
C LYS A 77 6.22 -7.09 20.07
N LYS A 78 6.49 -6.90 21.36
CA LYS A 78 7.54 -6.01 21.86
C LYS A 78 8.85 -6.40 21.16
N THR A 79 9.40 -5.50 20.36
CA THR A 79 10.81 -5.54 20.00
C THR A 79 11.60 -5.25 21.28
N LYS A 80 12.22 -6.27 21.87
CA LYS A 80 13.35 -6.03 22.78
C LYS A 80 14.56 -5.77 21.91
N ALA A 81 15.19 -4.62 22.12
CA ALA A 81 16.58 -4.41 21.72
C ALA A 81 17.46 -5.35 22.56
N ASN A 82 18.33 -6.08 21.89
CA ASN A 82 19.62 -6.55 22.39
C ASN A 82 20.58 -6.56 21.21
#